data_AF-A0A800GL35-F1
#
_entry.id   AF-A0A800GL35-F1
#
_cell.length_a   1.000
_cell.length_b   1.000
_cell.length_c   1.000
_cell.angle_alpha   90.00
_cell.angle_beta   90.00
_cell.angle_gamma   90.00
#
_symmetry.space_group_name_H-M   'P 1'
#
loop_
_entity.id
_entity.type
_entity.pdbx_description
1 polymer ?
#
loop_
_entity_poly.entity_id
_entity_poly.type
_entity_poly.pdbx_seq_one_letter_code
_entity_poly.pdbx_strand_id
1 'polypeptide(L)'
;GQYRFFQNEGTHISALFGIKTPTGKTNRSYLHEEGIELLDAEFQPGSGSWDGILGLAFTQELGLFSVDASTVYNISSEGTQDTDLGDIFSYNFALSYRLFGQQNSSYAAPKFALDTIIEFNGEWRDKEETRNINDNNSGGHLAYISPGLRLSAGKNVSIGASFGIPVVQDTNGNQVEPDYRIISSLNIAF
;
A
#
# COMPACT_ATOMS: atom_id res chain seq x y z
N GLY A 1 -10.97 -7.74 -3.87
CA GLY A 1 -12.38 -7.77 -3.46
C GLY A 1 -12.57 -6.89 -2.24
N GLN A 2 -13.69 -6.19 -2.15
CA GLN A 2 -14.06 -5.39 -0.99
C GLN A 2 -15.53 -5.62 -0.67
N TYR A 3 -15.84 -5.86 0.60
CA TYR A 3 -17.20 -6.01 1.10
C TYR A 3 -17.44 -5.07 2.28
N ARG A 4 -18.27 -4.04 2.06
CA ARG A 4 -18.68 -3.10 3.11
C ARG A 4 -19.83 -3.70 3.91
N PHE A 5 -19.55 -4.11 5.14
CA PHE A 5 -20.50 -4.78 6.02
C PHE A 5 -21.14 -3.84 7.06
N PHE A 6 -20.57 -2.65 7.26
CA PHE A 6 -21.15 -1.62 8.11
C PHE A 6 -21.15 -0.26 7.42
N GLN A 7 -22.27 0.45 7.52
CA GLN A 7 -22.43 1.82 7.04
C GLN A 7 -23.46 2.56 7.89
N ASN A 8 -23.06 3.68 8.49
CA ASN A 8 -23.98 4.59 9.21
C ASN A 8 -23.45 6.03 9.25
N GLU A 9 -24.24 7.00 8.79
CA GLU A 9 -24.00 8.46 8.97
C GLU A 9 -22.52 8.89 8.86
N GLY A 10 -21.83 8.49 7.78
CA GLY A 10 -20.42 8.83 7.54
C GLY A 10 -19.40 7.81 8.04
N THR A 11 -19.84 6.79 8.76
CA THR A 11 -19.03 5.63 9.18
C THR A 11 -19.13 4.52 8.16
N HIS A 12 -18.00 3.94 7.76
CA HIS A 12 -17.93 2.81 6.85
C HIS A 12 -16.92 1.79 7.36
N ILE A 13 -17.27 0.50 7.36
CA ILE A 13 -16.33 -0.59 7.64
C ILE A 13 -16.43 -1.62 6.52
N SER A 14 -15.28 -2.01 5.98
CA SER A 14 -15.16 -2.99 4.90
C SER A 14 -14.14 -4.07 5.23
N ALA A 15 -14.44 -5.29 4.81
CA ALA A 15 -13.46 -6.35 4.67
C ALA A 15 -12.85 -6.29 3.27
N LEU A 16 -11.55 -6.51 3.19
CA LEU A 16 -10.76 -6.61 1.97
C LEU A 16 -10.30 -8.05 1.81
N PHE A 17 -10.34 -8.58 0.59
CA PHE A 17 -9.83 -9.91 0.31
C PHE A 17 -9.42 -10.02 -1.15
N GLY A 18 -8.43 -10.85 -1.45
CA GLY A 18 -7.92 -11.00 -2.80
C GLY A 18 -7.05 -12.23 -2.94
N ILE A 19 -6.69 -12.51 -4.19
CA ILE A 19 -5.71 -13.53 -4.53
C ILE A 19 -4.75 -12.94 -5.56
N LYS A 20 -3.46 -13.14 -5.34
CA LYS A 20 -2.41 -12.87 -6.32
C LYS A 20 -2.15 -14.17 -7.08
N THR A 21 -2.17 -14.09 -8.40
CA THR A 21 -1.94 -15.26 -9.27
C THR A 21 -0.57 -15.19 -9.93
N PRO A 22 0.12 -16.32 -10.17
CA PRO A 22 1.49 -16.35 -10.71
C PRO A 22 1.53 -16.17 -12.24
N THR A 23 1.03 -15.03 -12.73
CA THR A 23 0.96 -14.73 -14.18
C THR A 23 2.13 -13.89 -14.69
N GLY A 24 2.93 -13.31 -13.78
CA GLY A 24 4.15 -12.58 -14.12
C GLY A 24 5.27 -13.50 -14.59
N LYS A 25 6.20 -12.96 -15.39
CA LYS A 25 7.38 -13.71 -15.84
C LYS A 25 8.38 -13.90 -14.70
N THR A 26 8.95 -15.10 -14.61
CA THR A 26 9.92 -15.52 -13.60
C THR A 26 11.27 -15.96 -14.20
N ASN A 27 11.51 -15.62 -15.47
CA ASN A 27 12.67 -16.09 -16.24
C ASN A 27 13.52 -14.95 -16.82
N ARG A 28 13.57 -13.79 -16.14
CA ARG A 28 14.43 -12.69 -16.54
C ARG A 28 15.86 -12.96 -16.10
N SER A 29 16.79 -12.72 -17.01
CA SER A 29 18.21 -13.02 -16.86
C SER A 29 19.04 -11.80 -17.18
N TYR A 30 20.27 -11.75 -16.71
CA TYR A 30 21.25 -10.71 -16.97
C TYR A 30 22.56 -11.33 -17.46
N LEU A 31 23.40 -10.51 -18.10
CA LEU A 31 24.75 -10.92 -18.51
C LEU A 31 25.69 -10.72 -17.32
N HIS A 32 26.22 -11.82 -16.82
CA HIS A 32 27.28 -11.91 -15.84
C HIS A 32 28.63 -12.17 -16.52
N GLU A 33 29.75 -11.97 -15.81
CA GLU A 33 31.10 -12.19 -16.36
C GLU A 33 31.31 -13.64 -16.86
N GLU A 34 30.63 -14.60 -16.24
CA GLU A 34 30.72 -16.04 -16.56
C GLU A 34 29.62 -16.54 -17.53
N GLY A 35 28.66 -15.70 -17.92
CA GLY A 35 27.58 -16.10 -18.83
C GLY A 35 26.24 -15.43 -18.54
N ILE A 36 25.15 -16.05 -19.01
CA ILE A 36 23.78 -15.60 -18.73
C ILE A 36 23.33 -16.22 -17.41
N GLU A 37 22.94 -15.39 -16.45
CA GLU A 37 22.43 -15.82 -15.14
C GLU A 37 20.99 -15.34 -14.93
N LEU A 38 20.18 -16.13 -14.22
CA LEU A 38 18.82 -15.75 -13.86
C LEU A 38 18.86 -14.66 -12.77
N LEU A 39 17.95 -13.69 -12.83
CA LEU A 39 17.79 -12.75 -11.71
C LEU A 39 17.21 -13.47 -10.49
N ASP A 40 17.62 -13.06 -9.29
CA ASP A 40 17.05 -13.57 -8.05
C ASP A 40 15.54 -13.35 -7.98
N ALA A 41 14.85 -14.16 -7.17
CA ALA A 41 13.39 -14.20 -7.14
C ALA A 41 12.76 -12.83 -6.84
N GLU A 42 13.38 -12.04 -5.95
CA GLU A 42 12.96 -10.68 -5.60
C GLU A 42 13.09 -9.66 -6.75
N PHE A 43 13.97 -9.91 -7.72
CA PHE A 43 14.17 -9.07 -8.90
C PHE A 43 13.38 -9.54 -10.13
N GLN A 44 12.66 -10.66 -10.03
CA GLN A 44 11.78 -11.12 -11.09
C GLN A 44 10.51 -10.24 -11.16
N PRO A 45 10.01 -9.92 -12.37
CA PRO A 45 8.75 -9.17 -12.52
C PRO A 45 7.52 -9.86 -11.90
N GLY A 46 7.57 -11.18 -11.74
CA GLY A 46 6.59 -11.95 -10.99
C GLY A 46 7.29 -12.90 -10.01
N SER A 47 6.66 -13.15 -8.88
CA SER A 47 7.16 -14.07 -7.84
C SER A 47 6.93 -15.55 -8.17
N GLY A 48 6.01 -15.87 -9.09
CA GLY A 48 5.62 -17.25 -9.36
C GLY A 48 4.76 -17.91 -8.27
N SER A 49 4.38 -17.16 -7.24
CA SER A 49 3.59 -17.64 -6.10
C SER A 49 2.09 -17.36 -6.24
N TRP A 50 1.30 -18.09 -5.47
CA TRP A 50 -0.10 -17.79 -5.19
C TRP A 50 -0.21 -17.14 -3.82
N ASP A 51 -0.70 -15.91 -3.73
CA ASP A 51 -0.78 -15.23 -2.45
C ASP A 51 -2.22 -14.94 -2.07
N GLY A 52 -2.54 -15.12 -0.79
CA GLY A 52 -3.78 -14.68 -0.20
C GLY A 52 -3.68 -13.22 0.24
N ILE A 53 -4.75 -12.46 0.11
CA ILE A 53 -4.84 -11.09 0.64
C ILE A 53 -6.07 -11.00 1.51
N LEU A 54 -5.94 -10.47 2.72
CA LEU A 54 -7.02 -10.22 3.66
C LEU A 54 -6.82 -8.87 4.34
N GLY A 55 -7.89 -8.15 4.67
CA GLY A 55 -7.75 -6.86 5.34
C GLY A 55 -9.04 -6.25 5.83
N LEU A 56 -8.90 -5.12 6.51
CA LEU A 56 -9.99 -4.29 7.02
C LEU A 56 -9.74 -2.83 6.67
N ALA A 57 -10.83 -2.12 6.37
CA ALA A 57 -10.82 -0.69 6.12
C ALA A 57 -11.96 -0.03 6.92
N PHE A 58 -11.66 1.13 7.50
CA PHE A 58 -12.54 1.97 8.29
C PHE A 58 -12.44 3.41 7.78
N THR A 59 -13.58 4.07 7.64
CA THR A 59 -13.67 5.51 7.37
C THR A 59 -14.72 6.12 8.28
N GLN A 60 -14.43 7.29 8.84
CA GLN A 60 -15.37 8.11 9.58
C GLN A 60 -15.31 9.55 9.07
N GLU A 61 -16.40 10.02 8.48
CA GLU A 61 -16.60 11.41 8.11
C GLU A 61 -17.19 12.20 9.29
N LEU A 62 -16.59 13.36 9.61
CA LEU A 62 -16.94 14.26 10.72
C LEU A 62 -16.99 15.71 10.20
N GLY A 63 -17.89 15.96 9.25
CA GLY A 63 -18.05 17.27 8.63
C GLY A 63 -16.85 17.68 7.76
N LEU A 64 -15.95 18.48 8.32
CA LEU A 64 -14.72 18.91 7.63
C LEU A 64 -13.54 17.96 7.82
N PHE A 65 -13.64 17.05 8.79
CA PHE A 65 -12.62 16.05 9.05
C PHE A 65 -13.04 14.69 8.51
N SER A 66 -12.07 13.88 8.07
CA SER A 66 -12.24 12.45 7.83
C SER A 66 -11.11 11.70 8.52
N VAL A 67 -11.45 10.59 9.15
CA VAL A 67 -10.48 9.63 9.67
C VAL A 67 -10.59 8.36 8.86
N ASP A 68 -9.47 7.90 8.32
CA ASP A 68 -9.37 6.67 7.54
C ASP A 68 -8.35 5.75 8.20
N ALA A 69 -8.66 4.46 8.33
CA ALA A 69 -7.74 3.47 8.87
C ALA A 69 -7.86 2.16 8.09
N SER A 70 -6.74 1.50 7.80
CA SER A 70 -6.75 0.20 7.15
C SER A 70 -5.60 -0.69 7.59
N THR A 71 -5.83 -1.99 7.48
CA THR A 71 -4.82 -3.04 7.66
C THR A 71 -5.00 -4.09 6.58
N VAL A 72 -3.90 -4.60 6.04
CA VAL A 72 -3.89 -5.64 5.00
C VAL A 72 -2.77 -6.61 5.32
N TYR A 73 -3.08 -7.90 5.28
CA TYR A 73 -2.13 -8.99 5.38
C TYR A 73 -2.06 -9.72 4.03
N ASN A 74 -0.86 -9.79 3.45
CA ASN A 74 -0.56 -10.59 2.27
C ASN A 74 0.15 -11.84 2.76
N ILE A 75 -0.45 -12.99 2.48
CA ILE A 75 0.05 -14.32 2.83
C ILE A 75 0.78 -14.82 1.59
N SER A 76 2.10 -14.80 1.64
CA SER A 76 2.94 -15.27 0.55
C SER A 76 3.11 -16.78 0.61
N SER A 77 3.35 -17.37 -0.55
CA SER A 77 3.68 -18.79 -0.66
C SER A 77 5.00 -18.91 -1.42
N GLU A 78 5.63 -20.06 -1.29
CA GLU A 78 6.77 -20.43 -2.14
C GLU A 78 6.41 -20.26 -3.63
N GLY A 79 7.31 -19.62 -4.36
CA GLY A 79 7.15 -19.24 -5.76
C GLY A 79 8.27 -19.79 -6.63
N THR A 80 8.85 -18.94 -7.46
CA THR A 80 9.96 -19.32 -8.33
C THR A 80 11.23 -19.54 -7.51
N GLN A 81 12.14 -20.37 -8.03
CA GLN A 81 13.45 -20.62 -7.43
C GLN A 81 13.43 -21.22 -6.01
N ASP A 82 12.32 -21.88 -5.65
CA ASP A 82 12.07 -22.42 -4.30
C ASP A 82 12.14 -21.32 -3.22
N THR A 83 11.67 -20.12 -3.58
CA THR A 83 11.74 -18.91 -2.73
C THR A 83 10.36 -18.45 -2.29
N ASP A 84 10.19 -18.23 -0.98
CA ASP A 84 9.11 -17.47 -0.37
C ASP A 84 9.61 -16.06 -0.03
N LEU A 85 8.97 -15.03 -0.57
CA LEU A 85 9.38 -13.62 -0.38
C LEU A 85 8.91 -13.02 0.95
N GLY A 86 8.24 -13.81 1.79
CA GLY A 86 7.78 -13.44 3.12
C GLY A 86 6.43 -12.72 3.13
N ASP A 87 5.65 -13.00 4.17
CA ASP A 87 4.37 -12.35 4.44
C ASP A 87 4.52 -10.84 4.66
N ILE A 88 3.46 -10.09 4.36
CA ILE A 88 3.45 -8.62 4.49
C ILE A 88 2.23 -8.17 5.30
N PHE A 89 2.47 -7.45 6.39
CA PHE A 89 1.44 -6.71 7.12
C PHE A 89 1.58 -5.20 6.89
N SER A 90 0.65 -4.63 6.14
CA SER A 90 0.58 -3.19 5.89
C SER A 90 -0.52 -2.54 6.72
N TYR A 91 -0.28 -1.33 7.24
CA TYR A 91 -1.25 -0.55 7.98
C TYR A 91 -1.21 0.93 7.58
N ASN A 92 -2.35 1.60 7.69
CA ASN A 92 -2.49 3.04 7.43
C ASN A 92 -3.49 3.66 8.41
N PHE A 93 -3.19 4.86 8.87
CA PHE A 93 -4.08 5.75 9.58
C PHE A 93 -3.94 7.15 8.99
N ALA A 94 -5.03 7.78 8.57
CA ALA A 94 -5.01 9.10 7.95
C ALA A 94 -6.05 10.02 8.59
N LEU A 95 -5.64 11.26 8.83
CA LEU A 95 -6.52 12.36 9.19
C LEU A 95 -6.55 13.36 8.04
N SER A 96 -7.73 13.57 7.48
CA SER A 96 -7.96 14.56 6.41
C SER A 96 -8.75 15.75 6.96
N TYR A 97 -8.42 16.95 6.49
CA TYR A 97 -9.18 18.18 6.74
C TYR A 97 -9.50 18.90 5.43
N ARG A 98 -10.78 19.24 5.22
CA ARG A 98 -11.25 19.94 4.02
C ARG A 98 -11.01 21.45 4.12
N LEU A 99 -10.03 21.92 3.37
CA LEU A 99 -9.67 23.34 3.25
C LEU A 99 -10.68 24.12 2.39
N PHE A 100 -11.12 23.54 1.27
CA PHE A 100 -12.00 24.20 0.30
C PHE A 100 -13.00 23.20 -0.30
N GLY A 101 -14.14 23.69 -0.80
CA GLY A 101 -15.20 22.86 -1.39
C GLY A 101 -16.24 22.36 -0.38
N GLN A 102 -16.52 23.16 0.66
CA GLN A 102 -17.53 22.84 1.66
C GLN A 102 -18.96 22.88 1.08
N GLN A 103 -19.83 22.02 1.60
CA GLN A 103 -21.23 21.90 1.22
C GLN A 103 -22.10 22.89 2.03
N ASN A 104 -22.87 23.74 1.34
CA ASN A 104 -23.94 24.54 1.96
C ASN A 104 -25.36 24.04 1.56
N SER A 105 -25.49 23.02 0.70
CA SER A 105 -26.79 22.52 0.22
C SER A 105 -26.72 21.05 -0.22
N SER A 106 -27.71 20.24 0.19
CA SER A 106 -27.72 18.78 0.12
C SER A 106 -27.75 18.14 -1.29
N TYR A 107 -27.65 18.91 -2.39
CA TYR A 107 -27.98 18.40 -3.74
C TYR A 107 -26.90 18.53 -4.83
N ALA A 108 -25.72 19.11 -4.57
CA ALA A 108 -24.67 19.23 -5.59
C ALA A 108 -23.29 18.93 -5.03
N ALA A 109 -22.47 18.10 -5.71
CA ALA A 109 -21.06 17.99 -5.36
C ALA A 109 -20.33 19.31 -5.63
N PRO A 110 -19.37 19.72 -4.78
CA PRO A 110 -18.55 20.90 -5.06
C PRO A 110 -17.84 20.70 -6.40
N LYS A 111 -17.75 21.78 -7.20
CA LYS A 111 -16.99 21.75 -8.46
C LYS A 111 -15.53 21.38 -8.19
N PHE A 112 -14.98 21.89 -7.08
CA PHE A 112 -13.63 21.58 -6.61
C PHE A 112 -13.59 21.50 -5.09
N ALA A 113 -12.81 20.55 -4.55
CA ALA A 113 -12.50 20.43 -3.13
C ALA A 113 -11.01 20.20 -2.94
N LEU A 114 -10.46 20.78 -1.87
CA LEU A 114 -9.06 20.60 -1.47
C LEU A 114 -9.03 20.06 -0.05
N ASP A 115 -8.41 18.90 0.13
CA ASP A 115 -8.17 18.30 1.43
C ASP A 115 -6.66 18.32 1.74
N THR A 116 -6.30 18.64 2.98
CA THR A 116 -4.97 18.36 3.54
C THR A 116 -5.04 17.07 4.35
N ILE A 117 -3.99 16.27 4.29
CA ILE A 117 -3.97 14.91 4.85
C ILE A 117 -2.66 14.73 5.61
N ILE A 118 -2.73 14.17 6.81
CA ILE A 118 -1.57 13.60 7.51
C ILE A 118 -1.82 12.11 7.66
N GLU A 119 -0.87 11.29 7.21
CA GLU A 119 -0.96 9.83 7.28
C GLU A 119 0.17 9.28 8.15
N PHE A 120 -0.13 8.26 8.96
CA PHE A 120 0.83 7.36 9.55
C PHE A 120 0.60 5.98 8.93
N ASN A 121 1.60 5.48 8.22
CA ASN A 121 1.49 4.21 7.51
C ASN A 121 2.80 3.45 7.58
N GLY A 122 2.71 2.14 7.42
CA GLY A 122 3.89 1.30 7.46
C GLY A 122 3.60 -0.11 6.99
N GLU A 123 4.69 -0.85 6.89
CA GLU A 123 4.72 -2.22 6.42
C GLU A 123 5.73 -2.99 7.26
N TRP A 124 5.26 -4.07 7.88
CA TRP A 124 6.12 -5.13 8.37
C TRP A 124 6.16 -6.25 7.33
N ARG A 125 7.34 -6.81 7.10
CA ARG A 125 7.59 -7.87 6.15
C ARG A 125 8.39 -8.98 6.83
N ASP A 126 7.98 -10.22 6.62
CA ASP A 126 8.71 -11.40 7.09
C ASP A 126 10.00 -11.60 6.27
N LYS A 127 10.91 -12.42 6.77
CA LYS A 127 12.12 -12.75 6.03
C LYS A 127 11.81 -13.56 4.78
N GLU A 128 12.58 -13.32 3.73
CA GLU A 128 12.66 -14.22 2.59
C GLU A 128 13.24 -15.57 3.02
N GLU A 129 12.71 -16.65 2.45
CA GLU A 129 13.17 -18.01 2.67
C GLU A 129 13.41 -18.68 1.31
N THR A 130 14.63 -19.15 1.04
CA THR A 130 14.96 -19.92 -0.16
C THR A 130 15.40 -21.33 0.22
N ARG A 131 14.71 -22.36 -0.30
CA ARG A 131 14.93 -23.78 0.03
C ARG A 131 14.97 -24.05 1.54
N ASN A 132 14.04 -23.43 2.25
CA ASN A 132 13.92 -23.49 3.71
C ASN A 132 15.09 -22.85 4.50
N ILE A 133 15.77 -21.88 3.90
CA ILE A 133 16.85 -21.12 4.52
C ILE A 133 16.47 -19.64 4.48
N ASN A 134 16.30 -19.06 5.67
CA ASN A 134 15.97 -17.64 5.81
C ASN A 134 17.16 -16.77 5.41
N ASP A 135 16.90 -15.75 4.59
CA ASP A 135 17.83 -14.64 4.42
C ASP A 135 17.76 -13.70 5.63
N ASN A 136 18.90 -13.46 6.26
CA ASN A 136 18.98 -12.55 7.38
C ASN A 136 19.03 -11.07 6.99
N ASN A 137 19.16 -10.78 5.69
CA ASN A 137 19.18 -9.43 5.14
C ASN A 137 17.90 -9.10 4.37
N SER A 138 16.77 -9.69 4.75
CA SER A 138 15.46 -9.44 4.13
C SER A 138 14.38 -9.17 5.18
N GLY A 139 13.26 -8.60 4.77
CA GLY A 139 12.15 -8.23 5.66
C GLY A 139 12.48 -7.08 6.61
N GLY A 140 11.65 -6.89 7.63
CA GLY A 140 11.78 -5.81 8.62
C GLY A 140 10.54 -4.94 8.72
N HIS A 141 10.68 -3.74 9.30
CA HIS A 141 9.59 -2.81 9.54
C HIS A 141 9.95 -1.39 9.08
N LEU A 142 9.14 -0.86 8.17
CA LEU A 142 9.21 0.53 7.72
C LEU A 142 7.92 1.25 8.05
N ALA A 143 8.02 2.44 8.66
CA ALA A 143 6.86 3.30 8.91
C ALA A 143 7.17 4.76 8.61
N TYR A 144 6.16 5.49 8.17
CA TYR A 144 6.26 6.86 7.71
C TYR A 144 5.19 7.74 8.35
N ILE A 145 5.55 9.01 8.56
CA ILE A 145 4.58 10.10 8.66
C ILE A 145 4.56 10.82 7.30
N SER A 146 3.39 10.90 6.68
CA SER A 146 3.22 11.45 5.34
C SER A 146 2.22 12.61 5.32
N PRO A 147 2.66 13.88 5.34
CA PRO A 147 1.85 14.99 4.90
C PRO A 147 1.50 14.90 3.41
N GLY A 148 0.28 15.28 3.05
CA GLY A 148 -0.21 15.25 1.67
C GLY A 148 -1.37 16.21 1.41
N LEU A 149 -1.66 16.38 0.13
CA LEU A 149 -2.78 17.18 -0.38
C LEU A 149 -3.57 16.36 -1.38
N ARG A 150 -4.89 16.56 -1.42
CA ARG A 150 -5.79 15.97 -2.41
C ARG A 150 -6.71 17.03 -2.99
N LEU A 151 -6.64 17.21 -4.31
CA LEU A 151 -7.56 18.04 -5.09
C LEU A 151 -8.59 17.14 -5.77
N SER A 152 -9.87 17.40 -5.51
CA SER A 152 -10.99 16.69 -6.13
C SER A 152 -11.78 17.62 -7.04
N ALA A 153 -12.11 17.18 -8.25
CA ALA A 153 -12.96 17.88 -9.19
C ALA A 153 -14.27 17.11 -9.39
N GLY A 154 -15.37 17.64 -8.82
CA GLY A 154 -16.65 16.94 -8.75
C GLY A 154 -16.55 15.60 -8.00
N LYS A 155 -17.23 14.57 -8.52
CA LYS A 155 -17.20 13.21 -7.98
C LYS A 155 -16.32 12.26 -8.80
N ASN A 156 -15.77 12.73 -9.91
CA ASN A 156 -15.22 11.86 -10.95
C ASN A 156 -13.70 11.86 -10.98
N VAL A 157 -13.04 12.92 -10.53
CA VAL A 157 -11.58 13.04 -10.62
C VAL A 157 -11.01 13.50 -9.29
N SER A 158 -9.95 12.84 -8.83
CA SER A 158 -9.09 13.40 -7.79
C SER A 158 -7.62 13.16 -8.07
N ILE A 159 -6.80 14.14 -7.71
CA ILE A 159 -5.34 14.09 -7.77
C ILE A 159 -4.83 14.28 -6.35
N GLY A 160 -3.87 13.46 -5.95
CA GLY A 160 -3.25 13.54 -4.64
C GLY A 160 -1.74 13.42 -4.71
N ALA A 161 -1.06 14.01 -3.74
CA ALA A 161 0.37 13.82 -3.53
C ALA A 161 0.70 13.81 -2.04
N SER A 162 1.63 12.96 -1.61
CA SER A 162 2.14 12.93 -0.24
C SER A 162 3.65 12.72 -0.20
N PHE A 163 4.26 13.27 0.84
CA PHE A 163 5.70 13.17 1.13
C PHE A 163 5.88 12.43 2.45
N GLY A 164 6.32 11.18 2.38
CA GLY A 164 6.55 10.31 3.53
C GLY A 164 7.96 10.49 4.10
N ILE A 165 8.03 10.79 5.39
CA ILE A 165 9.25 10.86 6.18
C ILE A 165 9.35 9.56 6.99
N PRO A 166 10.42 8.77 6.85
CA PRO A 166 10.58 7.54 7.63
C PRO A 166 10.70 7.88 9.12
N VAL A 167 9.92 7.19 9.95
CA VAL A 167 9.94 7.31 11.42
C VAL A 167 10.28 5.99 12.11
N VAL A 168 10.12 4.88 11.41
CA VAL A 168 10.65 3.56 11.81
C VAL A 168 11.39 3.00 10.61
N GLN A 169 12.64 2.62 10.85
CA GLN A 169 13.51 1.93 9.89
C GLN A 169 14.21 0.81 10.64
N ASP A 170 13.54 -0.33 10.75
CA ASP A 170 14.09 -1.54 11.37
C ASP A 170 14.20 -2.58 10.27
N THR A 171 15.21 -2.41 9.41
CA THR A 171 15.48 -3.36 8.33
C THR A 171 16.46 -4.43 8.84
N ASN A 172 16.23 -5.69 8.49
CA ASN A 172 17.12 -6.76 8.94
C ASN A 172 18.45 -6.70 8.18
N GLY A 173 19.58 -6.87 8.87
CA GLY A 173 20.88 -7.03 8.22
C GLY A 173 21.30 -5.82 7.38
N ASN A 174 21.94 -6.06 6.23
CA ASN A 174 22.43 -5.00 5.35
C ASN A 174 21.42 -4.72 4.22
N GLN A 175 20.39 -3.91 4.52
CA GLN A 175 19.40 -3.48 3.55
C GLN A 175 19.47 -1.96 3.30
N VAL A 176 18.91 -1.53 2.17
CA VAL A 176 18.82 -0.10 1.84
C VAL A 176 17.67 0.53 2.61
N GLU A 177 17.99 1.46 3.48
CA GLU A 177 17.02 2.25 4.23
C GLU A 177 16.61 3.50 3.42
N PRO A 178 15.31 3.76 3.24
CA PRO A 178 14.84 4.87 2.40
C PRO A 178 14.86 6.21 3.12
N ASP A 179 15.55 7.22 2.57
CA ASP A 179 15.57 8.58 3.13
C ASP A 179 14.21 9.29 3.13
N TYR A 180 13.40 9.08 2.07
CA TYR A 180 12.08 9.67 1.90
C TYR A 180 11.24 8.89 0.88
N ARG A 181 9.92 9.13 0.87
CA ARG A 181 9.00 8.56 -0.12
C ARG A 181 8.06 9.60 -0.70
N ILE A 182 7.88 9.62 -2.02
CA ILE A 182 6.89 10.48 -2.69
C ILE A 182 5.84 9.59 -3.34
N ILE A 183 4.57 9.82 -3.02
CA ILE A 183 3.44 9.13 -3.64
C ILE A 183 2.59 10.18 -4.35
N SER A 184 2.14 9.85 -5.56
CA SER A 184 1.15 10.64 -6.30
C SER A 184 0.06 9.73 -6.82
N SER A 185 -1.19 10.18 -6.74
CA SER A 185 -2.36 9.39 -7.12
C SER A 185 -3.26 10.17 -8.08
N LEU A 186 -3.81 9.47 -9.07
CA LEU A 186 -4.88 9.97 -9.94
C LEU A 186 -6.03 8.96 -9.88
N ASN A 187 -7.19 9.39 -9.39
CA ASN A 187 -8.40 8.59 -9.36
C ASN A 187 -9.41 9.13 -10.37
N ILE A 188 -9.95 8.25 -11.20
CA ILE A 188 -10.99 8.57 -12.19
C ILE A 188 -12.16 7.59 -12.02
N ALA A 189 -13.36 8.12 -11.83
CA ALA A 189 -14.61 7.35 -11.72
C ALA A 189 -15.53 7.64 -12.92
N PHE A 190 -16.00 6.56 -13.56
CA PHE A 190 -16.85 6.56 -14.77
C PHE A 190 -18.29 6.17 -14.44
#